data_AF-A0A526YSI8-F1
#
_entry.id   AF-A0A526YSI8-F1
#
_cell.length_a   1.000
_cell.length_b   1.000
_cell.length_c   1.000
_cell.angle_alpha   90.00
_cell.angle_beta   90.00
_cell.angle_gamma   90.00
#
_symmetry.space_group_name_H-M   'P 1'
#
loop_
_entity.id
_entity.type
_entity.pdbx_description
1 polymer ?
#
loop_
_entity_poly.entity_id
_entity_poly.type
_entity_poly.pdbx_seq_one_letter_code
_entity_poly.pdbx_strand_id
1 'polypeptide(L)'
;MTDVADQLPGDLASAHAMILAERAARREAQALAARAQALNSHSDVLIARLRLEIEKLKREIHGSRSERKARLLQQMELQLEELEADASQDELAAELTARSSTVRAFERKRPSRKPFPDHLPRERVVIAAPRNCPCCGSGRLAKLGEDITETLEVIPRQWKVI
;
A
#
# COMPACT_ATOMS: atom_id res chain seq x y z
N MET A 1 15.88 40.02 31.84
CA MET A 1 15.16 38.77 31.53
C MET A 1 13.71 39.06 31.84
N THR A 2 12.95 39.53 30.85
CA THR A 2 11.52 39.80 31.00
C THR A 2 10.79 38.47 30.98
N ASP A 3 10.08 38.18 32.07
CA ASP A 3 9.38 36.93 32.26
C ASP A 3 8.22 36.83 31.26
N VAL A 4 8.02 35.67 30.65
CA VAL A 4 6.99 35.45 29.60
C VAL A 4 5.58 35.69 30.18
N ALA A 5 5.44 35.60 31.50
CA ALA A 5 4.22 35.90 32.23
C ALA A 5 3.76 37.36 32.15
N ASP A 6 4.67 38.34 32.01
CA ASP A 6 4.32 39.78 31.92
C ASP A 6 3.78 40.20 30.54
N GLN A 7 3.81 39.30 29.55
CA GLN A 7 3.30 39.53 28.19
C GLN A 7 1.96 38.84 27.94
N LEU A 8 1.32 38.30 28.99
CA LEU A 8 0.06 37.59 28.83
C LEU A 8 -1.10 38.58 28.60
N PRO A 9 -1.98 38.32 27.63
CA PRO A 9 -3.14 39.15 27.40
C PRO A 9 -4.09 39.18 28.59
N GLY A 10 -4.65 40.36 28.88
CA GLY A 10 -5.64 40.55 29.94
C GLY A 10 -7.08 40.16 29.55
N ASP A 11 -7.34 39.89 28.27
CA ASP A 11 -8.67 39.54 27.75
C ASP A 11 -8.71 38.13 27.13
N LEU A 12 -9.87 37.47 27.27
CA LEU A 12 -10.06 36.09 26.78
C LEU A 12 -9.97 35.98 25.25
N ALA A 13 -10.34 37.03 24.51
CA ALA A 13 -10.34 37.02 23.06
C ALA A 13 -8.92 36.97 22.49
N SER A 14 -8.02 37.81 23.00
CA SER A 14 -6.61 37.79 22.62
C SER A 14 -5.86 36.55 23.12
N ALA A 15 -6.19 36.03 24.31
CA ALA A 15 -5.66 34.74 24.77
C ALA A 15 -6.06 33.60 23.81
N HIS A 16 -7.31 33.57 23.35
CA HIS A 16 -7.77 32.59 22.38
C HIS A 16 -7.08 32.76 21.01
N ALA A 17 -6.89 33.99 20.54
CA ALA A 17 -6.15 34.28 19.31
C ALA A 17 -4.70 33.79 19.38
N MET A 18 -4.01 34.00 20.51
CA MET A 18 -2.66 33.49 20.73
C MET A 18 -2.59 31.97 20.71
N ILE A 19 -3.55 31.26 21.33
CA ILE A 19 -3.61 29.79 21.30
C ILE A 19 -3.80 29.28 19.87
N LEU A 20 -4.64 29.94 19.06
CA LEU A 20 -4.84 29.57 17.65
C LEU A 20 -3.57 29.79 16.83
N ALA A 21 -2.89 30.93 17.02
CA ALA A 21 -1.62 31.22 16.36
C ALA A 21 -0.53 30.21 16.72
N GLU A 22 -0.39 29.88 18.00
CA GLU A 22 0.57 28.88 18.48
C GLU A 22 0.26 27.49 17.92
N ARG A 23 -1.03 27.09 17.87
CA ARG A 23 -1.44 25.82 17.25
C ARG A 23 -1.16 25.79 15.74
N ALA A 24 -1.33 26.91 15.05
CA ALA A 24 -1.00 27.01 13.63
C ALA A 24 0.52 26.86 13.41
N ALA A 25 1.33 27.62 14.16
CA ALA A 25 2.79 27.52 14.11
C ALA A 25 3.30 26.11 14.43
N ARG A 26 2.73 25.44 15.44
CA ARG A 26 3.06 24.04 15.77
C ARG A 26 2.73 23.08 14.63
N ARG A 27 1.59 23.24 13.97
CA ARG A 27 1.21 22.39 12.81
C ARG A 27 2.17 22.59 11.64
N GLU A 28 2.54 23.84 11.36
CA GLU A 28 3.51 24.16 10.31
C GLU A 28 4.88 23.55 10.63
N ALA A 29 5.36 23.71 11.87
CA ALA A 29 6.61 23.11 12.32
C ALA A 29 6.58 21.57 12.24
N GLN A 30 5.47 20.93 12.64
CA GLN A 30 5.28 19.48 12.52
C GLN A 30 5.27 19.03 11.05
N ALA A 31 4.61 19.77 10.15
CA ALA A 31 4.60 19.44 8.73
C ALA A 31 5.99 19.58 8.09
N LEU A 32 6.76 20.60 8.47
CA LEU A 32 8.15 20.75 8.02
C LEU A 32 9.04 19.61 8.53
N ALA A 33 8.91 19.24 9.81
CA ALA A 33 9.66 18.14 10.40
C ALA A 33 9.33 16.80 9.72
N ALA A 34 8.05 16.52 9.48
CA ALA A 34 7.62 15.29 8.79
C ALA A 34 8.15 15.22 7.35
N ARG A 35 8.14 16.35 6.61
CA ARG A 35 8.74 16.42 5.27
C ARG A 35 10.25 16.20 5.29
N ALA A 36 10.96 16.80 6.24
CA ALA A 36 12.39 16.61 6.38
C ALA A 36 12.74 15.15 6.72
N GLN A 37 11.96 14.51 7.59
CA GLN A 37 12.11 13.10 7.91
C GLN A 37 11.92 12.20 6.68
N ALA A 38 10.84 12.40 5.91
CA ALA A 38 10.61 11.65 4.67
C ALA A 38 11.74 11.81 3.64
N LEU A 39 12.29 13.03 3.48
CA LEU A 39 13.43 13.25 2.60
C LEU A 39 14.71 12.54 3.08
N ASN A 40 14.94 12.51 4.40
CA ASN A 40 16.08 11.82 4.98
C ASN A 40 15.96 10.30 4.81
N SER A 41 14.81 9.70 5.14
CA SER A 41 14.61 8.27 4.98
C SER A 41 14.65 7.83 3.51
N HIS A 42 14.12 8.64 2.59
CA HIS A 42 14.29 8.42 1.15
C HIS A 42 15.77 8.45 0.72
N SER A 43 16.56 9.39 1.27
CA SER A 43 18.00 9.47 1.01
C SER A 43 18.76 8.26 1.55
N ASP A 44 18.38 7.78 2.74
CA ASP A 44 18.97 6.58 3.35
C ASP A 44 18.68 5.32 2.52
N VAL A 45 17.47 5.17 1.97
CA VAL A 45 17.12 4.11 1.02
C VAL A 45 18.00 4.18 -0.22
N LEU A 46 18.18 5.37 -0.81
CA LEU A 46 19.03 5.54 -1.99
C LEU A 46 20.48 5.13 -1.70
N ILE A 47 21.02 5.54 -0.55
CA ILE A 47 22.37 5.17 -0.12
C ILE A 47 22.49 3.66 0.07
N ALA A 48 21.51 3.01 0.72
CA ALA A 48 21.50 1.57 0.91
C ALA A 48 21.46 0.81 -0.42
N ARG A 49 20.61 1.25 -1.35
CA ARG A 49 20.50 0.69 -2.70
C ARG A 49 21.81 0.78 -3.47
N LEU A 50 22.43 1.96 -3.48
CA LEU A 50 23.72 2.18 -4.16
C LEU A 50 24.83 1.33 -3.54
N ARG A 51 24.87 1.19 -2.20
CA ARG A 51 25.81 0.30 -1.52
C ARG A 51 25.62 -1.16 -1.92
N LEU A 52 24.37 -1.63 -1.99
CA LEU A 52 24.05 -2.98 -2.44
C LEU A 52 24.52 -3.22 -3.88
N GLU A 53 24.26 -2.26 -4.78
CA GLU A 53 24.68 -2.33 -6.19
C GLU A 53 26.21 -2.39 -6.32
N ILE A 54 26.94 -1.57 -5.56
CA ILE A 54 28.40 -1.60 -5.51
C ILE A 54 28.91 -2.98 -5.07
N GLU A 55 28.31 -3.59 -4.05
CA GLU A 55 28.73 -4.92 -3.59
C GLU A 55 28.38 -6.04 -4.60
N LYS A 56 27.26 -5.91 -5.33
CA LYS A 56 26.93 -6.80 -6.45
C LYS A 56 27.98 -6.72 -7.56
N LEU A 57 28.33 -5.50 -7.99
CA LEU A 57 29.37 -5.27 -9.00
C LEU A 57 30.75 -5.78 -8.55
N LYS A 58 31.14 -5.52 -7.30
CA LYS A 58 32.38 -6.08 -6.73
C LYS A 58 32.40 -7.61 -6.74
N ARG A 59 31.25 -8.26 -6.54
CA ARG A 59 31.15 -9.73 -6.62
C ARG A 59 31.33 -10.22 -8.07
N GLU A 60 30.78 -9.52 -9.04
CA GLU A 60 30.96 -9.85 -10.46
C GLU A 60 32.42 -9.72 -10.88
N ILE A 61 33.09 -8.64 -10.50
CA ILE A 61 34.51 -8.40 -10.84
C ILE A 61 35.45 -9.40 -10.17
N HIS A 62 35.27 -9.65 -8.87
CA HIS A 62 36.20 -10.46 -8.08
C HIS A 62 35.86 -11.95 -8.03
N GLY A 63 34.77 -12.37 -8.69
CA GLY A 63 34.35 -13.76 -8.80
C GLY A 63 33.63 -14.34 -7.57
N SER A 64 32.98 -15.48 -7.79
CA SER A 64 32.01 -16.11 -6.88
C SER A 64 32.59 -16.84 -5.67
N ARG A 65 33.92 -16.90 -5.49
CA ARG A 65 34.59 -17.81 -4.54
C ARG A 65 34.40 -17.48 -3.04
N SER A 66 33.63 -16.46 -2.67
CA SER A 66 33.34 -16.17 -1.26
C SER A 66 31.86 -16.35 -0.95
N GLU A 67 31.49 -17.50 -0.37
CA GLU A 67 30.15 -17.73 0.22
C GLU A 67 29.77 -16.61 1.21
N ARG A 68 30.76 -16.02 1.88
CA ARG A 68 30.58 -14.86 2.78
C ARG A 68 29.96 -13.64 2.09
N LYS A 69 30.32 -13.35 0.83
CA LYS A 69 29.72 -12.22 0.07
C LYS A 69 28.28 -12.51 -0.33
N ALA A 70 27.91 -13.77 -0.61
CA ALA A 70 26.54 -14.12 -0.93
C ALA A 70 25.60 -13.89 0.28
N ARG A 71 26.03 -14.29 1.48
CA ARG A 71 25.27 -14.01 2.72
C ARG A 71 25.18 -12.52 3.03
N LEU A 72 26.27 -11.77 2.82
CA LEU A 72 26.26 -10.31 3.00
C LEU A 72 25.26 -9.63 2.07
N LEU A 73 25.21 -10.02 0.78
CA LEU A 73 24.24 -9.46 -0.17
C LEU A 73 22.79 -9.74 0.24
N GLN A 74 22.48 -10.96 0.68
CA GLN A 74 21.15 -11.30 1.18
C GLN A 74 20.77 -10.46 2.41
N GLN A 75 21.72 -10.24 3.31
CA GLN A 75 21.48 -9.38 4.47
C GLN A 75 21.24 -7.91 4.06
N MET A 76 22.01 -7.39 3.11
CA MET A 76 21.84 -6.04 2.61
C MET A 76 20.53 -5.85 1.84
N GLU A 77 20.06 -6.89 1.12
CA GLU A 77 18.75 -6.91 0.46
C GLU A 77 17.63 -6.81 1.50
N LEU A 78 17.68 -7.61 2.56
CA LEU A 78 16.70 -7.55 3.65
C LEU A 78 16.70 -6.17 4.33
N GLN A 79 17.87 -5.60 4.61
CA GLN A 79 17.97 -4.26 5.21
C GLN A 79 17.42 -3.17 4.28
N LEU A 80 17.58 -3.32 2.97
CA LEU A 80 17.00 -2.40 1.99
C LEU A 80 15.47 -2.46 2.03
N GLU A 81 14.88 -3.66 2.09
CA GLU A 81 13.43 -3.84 2.21
C GLU A 81 12.87 -3.18 3.48
N GLU A 82 13.56 -3.30 4.61
CA GLU A 82 13.19 -2.64 5.87
C GLU A 82 13.21 -1.10 5.72
N LEU A 83 14.30 -0.55 5.17
CA LEU A 83 14.42 0.90 4.96
C LEU A 83 13.38 1.44 3.96
N GLU A 84 13.06 0.68 2.90
CA GLU A 84 12.02 1.05 1.94
C GLU A 84 10.63 1.08 2.59
N ALA A 85 10.35 0.15 3.50
CA ALA A 85 9.11 0.14 4.26
C ALA A 85 9.02 1.34 5.22
N ASP A 86 10.11 1.67 5.92
CA ASP A 86 10.17 2.82 6.83
C ASP A 86 10.03 4.15 6.08
N ALA A 87 10.73 4.32 4.96
CA ALA A 87 10.61 5.50 4.10
C ALA A 87 9.18 5.68 3.57
N SER A 88 8.53 4.58 3.18
CA SER A 88 7.12 4.61 2.76
C SER A 88 6.19 5.08 3.88
N GLN A 89 6.44 4.68 5.13
CA GLN A 89 5.67 5.14 6.29
C GLN A 89 5.90 6.62 6.57
N ASP A 90 7.14 7.09 6.49
CA ASP A 90 7.50 8.50 6.68
C ASP A 90 6.88 9.40 5.59
N GLU A 91 6.90 8.96 4.33
CA GLU A 91 6.24 9.66 3.22
C GLU A 91 4.73 9.80 3.48
N LEU A 92 4.07 8.71 3.91
CA LEU A 92 2.65 8.75 4.29
C LEU A 92 2.39 9.68 5.48
N ALA A 93 3.26 9.70 6.49
CA ALA A 93 3.15 10.61 7.62
C ALA A 93 3.31 12.08 7.18
N ALA A 94 4.23 12.37 6.27
CA ALA A 94 4.39 13.69 5.67
C ALA A 94 3.16 14.11 4.84
N GLU A 95 2.54 13.19 4.09
CA GLU A 95 1.30 13.47 3.38
C GLU A 95 0.12 13.74 4.31
N LEU A 96 -0.03 12.95 5.38
CA LEU A 96 -1.12 13.12 6.35
C LEU A 96 -1.01 14.44 7.10
N THR A 97 0.20 14.82 7.51
CA THR A 97 0.46 16.11 8.16
C THR A 97 0.19 17.28 7.21
N ALA A 98 0.54 17.16 5.91
CA ALA A 98 0.23 18.17 4.90
C ALA A 98 -1.28 18.28 4.58
N ARG A 99 -2.00 17.15 4.53
CA ARG A 99 -3.45 17.08 4.27
C ARG A 99 -4.33 17.61 5.40
N SER A 100 -3.75 17.90 6.57
CA SER A 100 -4.46 18.60 7.65
C SER A 100 -4.87 20.04 7.26
N SER A 101 -4.41 20.53 6.10
CA SER A 101 -4.96 21.71 5.41
C SER A 101 -6.11 21.33 4.44
N THR A 102 -7.34 21.59 4.90
CA THR A 102 -8.53 22.02 4.13
C THR A 102 -9.02 21.23 2.90
N VAL A 103 -8.63 19.98 2.62
CA VAL A 103 -9.31 19.20 1.56
C VAL A 103 -9.74 17.83 2.03
N ARG A 104 -11.06 17.63 2.14
CA ARG A 104 -11.69 16.36 2.47
C ARG A 104 -11.34 15.34 1.38
N ALA A 105 -10.57 14.32 1.73
CA ALA A 105 -10.19 13.26 0.81
C ALA A 105 -11.44 12.57 0.26
N PHE A 106 -11.60 12.58 -1.07
CA PHE A 106 -12.67 11.87 -1.75
C PHE A 106 -12.30 10.38 -1.83
N GLU A 107 -12.93 9.54 -1.01
CA GLU A 107 -12.77 8.08 -1.13
C GLU A 107 -13.43 7.60 -2.44
N ARG A 108 -12.59 7.26 -3.43
CA ARG A 108 -13.05 6.55 -4.62
C ARG A 108 -13.45 5.14 -4.23
N LYS A 109 -14.76 4.88 -4.14
CA LYS A 109 -15.28 3.50 -4.02
C LYS A 109 -14.78 2.68 -5.21
N ARG A 110 -14.00 1.63 -4.94
CA ARG A 110 -13.61 0.65 -5.96
C ARG A 110 -14.89 0.02 -6.54
N PRO A 111 -15.06 -0.03 -7.86
CA PRO A 111 -16.19 -0.72 -8.47
C PRO A 111 -16.10 -2.21 -8.12
N SER A 112 -17.02 -2.70 -7.29
CA SER A 112 -17.21 -4.15 -7.11
C SER A 112 -18.01 -4.71 -8.29
N ARG A 113 -17.70 -5.94 -8.69
CA ARG A 113 -18.50 -6.67 -9.68
C ARG A 113 -19.87 -6.91 -9.08
N LYS A 114 -20.91 -6.27 -9.64
CA LYS A 114 -22.30 -6.57 -9.27
C LYS A 114 -22.68 -7.92 -9.87
N PRO A 115 -23.46 -8.76 -9.17
CA PRO A 115 -23.99 -9.99 -9.73
C PRO A 115 -24.88 -9.69 -10.95
N PHE A 116 -25.02 -10.66 -11.86
CA PHE A 116 -25.91 -10.50 -13.00
C PHE A 116 -27.38 -10.48 -12.55
N PRO A 117 -28.27 -9.76 -13.26
CA PRO A 117 -29.69 -9.68 -12.91
C PRO A 117 -30.38 -11.06 -12.83
N ASP A 118 -31.30 -11.22 -11.88
CA ASP A 118 -32.00 -12.49 -11.63
C ASP A 118 -33.03 -12.88 -12.70
N HIS A 119 -33.50 -11.92 -13.50
CA HIS A 119 -34.50 -12.15 -14.55
C HIS A 119 -33.90 -12.71 -15.85
N LEU A 120 -32.57 -12.77 -15.97
CA LEU A 120 -31.94 -13.37 -17.14
C LEU A 120 -32.04 -14.90 -17.08
N PRO A 121 -32.33 -15.58 -18.19
CA PRO A 121 -32.31 -17.03 -18.24
C PRO A 121 -30.90 -17.53 -17.92
N ARG A 122 -30.78 -18.47 -16.98
CA ARG A 122 -29.50 -19.06 -16.56
C ARG A 122 -29.42 -20.52 -16.99
N GLU A 123 -28.41 -20.85 -17.79
CA GLU A 123 -28.03 -22.23 -18.05
C GLU A 123 -26.97 -22.68 -17.04
N ARG A 124 -27.19 -23.79 -16.34
CA ARG A 124 -26.26 -24.33 -15.35
C ARG A 124 -25.45 -25.48 -15.95
N VAL A 125 -24.17 -25.23 -16.22
CA VAL A 125 -23.21 -26.27 -16.61
C VAL A 125 -22.41 -26.70 -15.38
N VAL A 126 -22.59 -27.94 -14.94
CA VAL A 126 -21.85 -28.50 -13.80
C VAL A 126 -20.68 -29.34 -14.33
N ILE A 127 -19.45 -28.89 -14.07
CA ILE A 127 -18.25 -29.67 -14.34
C ILE A 127 -18.07 -30.65 -13.18
N ALA A 128 -18.35 -31.93 -13.43
CA ALA A 128 -18.27 -32.94 -12.38
C ALA A 128 -16.82 -33.25 -12.01
N ALA A 129 -16.54 -33.32 -10.71
CA ALA A 129 -15.28 -33.84 -10.20
C ALA A 129 -15.14 -35.35 -10.51
N PRO A 130 -13.90 -35.86 -10.63
CA PRO A 130 -13.67 -37.29 -10.80
C PRO A 130 -14.20 -38.07 -9.60
N ARG A 131 -14.74 -39.27 -9.85
CA ARG A 131 -15.30 -40.15 -8.80
C ARG A 131 -14.24 -40.88 -7.98
N ASN A 132 -13.00 -40.92 -8.46
CA ASN A 132 -11.88 -41.62 -7.85
C ASN A 132 -10.64 -40.73 -7.83
N CYS A 133 -9.80 -40.82 -6.79
CA CYS A 133 -8.54 -40.06 -6.78
C CYS A 133 -7.65 -40.54 -7.93
N PRO A 134 -7.15 -39.64 -8.81
CA PRO A 134 -6.18 -40.01 -9.83
C PRO A 134 -4.85 -40.50 -9.23
N CYS A 135 -4.61 -40.22 -7.94
CA CYS A 135 -3.40 -40.58 -7.21
C CYS A 135 -3.38 -42.03 -6.67
N CYS A 136 -4.52 -42.50 -6.14
CA CYS A 136 -4.60 -43.74 -5.37
C CYS A 136 -5.85 -44.59 -5.67
N GLY A 137 -6.69 -44.15 -6.60
CA GLY A 137 -7.91 -44.86 -7.01
C GLY A 137 -9.04 -44.86 -5.97
N SER A 138 -8.83 -44.30 -4.78
CA SER A 138 -9.86 -44.31 -3.73
C SER A 138 -11.11 -43.52 -4.13
N GLY A 139 -12.29 -44.08 -3.85
CA GLY A 139 -13.59 -43.41 -4.05
C GLY A 139 -14.07 -42.62 -2.84
N ARG A 140 -13.23 -42.49 -1.79
CA ARG A 140 -13.54 -41.73 -0.57
C ARG A 140 -13.28 -40.24 -0.77
N LEU A 141 -13.91 -39.64 -1.78
CA LEU A 141 -13.80 -38.22 -2.08
C LEU A 141 -14.98 -37.46 -1.47
N ALA A 142 -14.70 -36.30 -0.88
CA ALA A 142 -15.69 -35.35 -0.40
C ALA A 142 -15.64 -34.07 -1.23
N LYS A 143 -16.78 -33.41 -1.43
CA LYS A 143 -16.83 -32.12 -2.13
C LYS A 143 -16.19 -31.03 -1.24
N LEU A 144 -15.13 -30.39 -1.73
CA LEU A 144 -14.46 -29.28 -1.06
C LEU A 144 -14.58 -28.02 -1.91
N GLY A 145 -15.41 -27.08 -1.45
CA GLY A 145 -15.66 -25.82 -2.14
C GLY A 145 -16.36 -25.98 -3.50
N GLU A 146 -16.78 -24.86 -4.05
CA GLU A 146 -17.22 -24.75 -5.44
C GLU A 146 -16.86 -23.36 -5.96
N ASP A 147 -16.24 -23.31 -7.14
CA ASP A 147 -16.04 -22.07 -7.85
C ASP A 147 -17.18 -21.90 -8.85
N ILE A 148 -17.92 -20.80 -8.72
CA ILE A 148 -19.05 -20.47 -9.60
C ILE A 148 -18.63 -19.30 -10.49
N THR A 149 -18.64 -19.51 -11.80
CA THR A 149 -18.45 -18.46 -12.80
C THR A 149 -19.74 -18.22 -13.56
N GLU A 150 -20.21 -16.96 -13.60
CA GLU A 150 -21.36 -16.55 -14.42
C GLU A 150 -20.83 -15.89 -15.70
N THR A 151 -21.29 -16.34 -16.87
CA THR A 151 -20.93 -15.77 -18.18
C THR A 151 -22.20 -15.39 -18.93
N LEU A 152 -22.22 -14.20 -19.52
CA LEU A 152 -23.37 -13.70 -20.29
C LEU A 152 -23.16 -13.99 -21.77
N GLU A 153 -24.00 -14.85 -22.34
CA GLU A 153 -24.02 -15.17 -23.77
C GLU A 153 -25.06 -14.32 -24.51
N VAL A 154 -24.74 -13.87 -25.72
CA VAL A 154 -25.63 -13.07 -26.56
C VAL A 154 -26.10 -13.89 -27.75
N ILE A 155 -27.42 -14.11 -27.86
CA ILE A 155 -28.02 -14.74 -29.03
C ILE A 155 -28.26 -13.65 -30.10
N PRO A 156 -27.64 -13.74 -31.29
CA PRO A 156 -27.80 -12.74 -32.33
C PRO A 156 -29.22 -12.77 -32.91
N ARG A 157 -29.73 -11.58 -33.28
CA ARG A 157 -31.04 -11.45 -33.94
C ARG A 157 -31.07 -12.21 -35.28
N GLN A 158 -32.15 -12.93 -35.55
CA GLN A 158 -32.39 -13.60 -36.83
C GLN A 158 -33.43 -12.82 -37.65
N TRP A 159 -33.25 -12.78 -38.97
CA TRP A 159 -34.19 -12.13 -39.90
C TRP A 159 -35.16 -13.18 -40.47
N LYS A 160 -36.44 -12.85 -40.55
CA LYS A 160 -37.45 -13.68 -41.24
C LYS A 160 -37.93 -12.94 -42.49
N VAL A 161 -37.98 -13.67 -43.60
CA VAL A 161 -38.63 -13.19 -44.82
C VAL A 161 -40.14 -13.38 -44.65
N ILE A 162 -40.90 -12.31 -44.87
CA ILE A 162 -42.37 -12.33 -44.89
C ILE A 162 -42.81 -12.57 -46.33
#